data_AF-X1N1Q4-F1
#
_entry.id   AF-X1N1Q4-F1
#
_cell.length_a   1.000
_cell.length_b   1.000
_cell.length_c   1.000
_cell.angle_alpha   90.00
_cell.angle_beta   90.00
_cell.angle_gamma   90.00
#
_symmetry.space_group_name_H-M   'P 1'
#
loop_
_entity.id
_entity.type
_entity.pdbx_description
1 polymer ?
#
loop_
_entity_poly.entity_id
_entity_poly.type
_entity_poly.pdbx_seq_one_letter_code
_entity_poly.pdbx_strand_id
1 'polypeptide(L)' 'MGFVENGFLATSEDEWYGKISLLIENPELKKKMGMRGRDFVVKNYSLEVAAPKLISALKQLA' A
#
# COMPACT_ATOMS: atom_id res chain seq x y z
N MET A 1 7.65 -5.77 -14.63
CA MET A 1 7.79 -5.88 -13.17
C MET A 1 7.68 -4.48 -12.55
N GLY A 2 6.52 -4.12 -12.00
CA GLY A 2 6.29 -2.77 -11.47
C GLY A 2 6.75 -2.66 -10.02
N PHE A 3 7.83 -1.94 -9.77
CA PHE A 3 8.14 -1.48 -8.42
C PHE A 3 7.11 -0.40 -8.06
N VAL A 4 6.33 -0.63 -7.01
CA VAL A 4 5.55 0.44 -6.38
C VAL A 4 6.40 0.94 -5.22
N GLU A 5 6.45 2.26 -4.96
CA GLU A 5 7.38 2.82 -3.96
C GLU A 5 7.26 2.22 -2.54
N ASN A 6 6.15 1.53 -2.26
CA ASN A 6 5.77 0.90 -1.00
C ASN A 6 5.72 -0.64 -1.01
N GLY A 7 6.13 -1.32 -2.09
CA GLY A 7 6.13 -2.78 -2.11
C GLY A 7 6.43 -3.42 -3.46
N PHE A 8 6.13 -4.71 -3.56
CA PHE A 8 6.31 -5.50 -4.78
C PHE A 8 4.99 -6.13 -5.21
N LEU A 9 4.71 -6.10 -6.51
CA LEU A 9 3.63 -6.85 -7.13
C LEU A 9 4.24 -8.05 -7.84
N ALA A 10 4.31 -9.17 -7.13
CA ALA A 10 4.74 -10.45 -7.69
C ALA A 10 3.59 -11.07 -8.50
N THR A 11 3.94 -11.68 -9.64
CA THR A 11 2.99 -12.30 -10.58
C THR A 11 3.14 -13.82 -10.69
N SER A 12 4.13 -14.39 -9.99
CA SER A 12 4.35 -15.83 -9.83
C SER A 12 4.80 -16.17 -8.41
N GLU A 13 4.75 -17.45 -8.07
CA GLU A 13 5.24 -17.96 -6.78
C GLU A 13 6.76 -17.74 -6.61
N ASP A 14 7.54 -17.95 -7.67
CA ASP A 14 8.99 -17.71 -7.65
C ASP A 14 9.31 -16.23 -7.42
N GLU A 15 8.58 -15.33 -8.08
CA GLU A 15 8.70 -13.89 -7.83
C GLU A 15 8.33 -13.56 -6.38
N TRP A 16 7.24 -14.14 -5.87
CA TRP A 16 6.78 -13.93 -4.51
C TRP A 16 7.83 -14.37 -3.48
N TYR A 17 8.36 -15.59 -3.63
CA TYR A 17 9.43 -16.12 -2.79
C TYR A 17 10.67 -15.22 -2.82
N GLY A 18 11.12 -14.84 -4.02
CA GLY A 18 12.28 -13.98 -4.18
C GLY A 18 12.10 -12.60 -3.51
N LYS A 19 10.90 -12.00 -3.60
CA LYS A 19 10.64 -10.69 -2.97
C LYS A 19 10.54 -10.77 -1.45
N ILE A 20 9.98 -11.85 -0.91
CA ILE A 20 9.93 -12.03 0.55
C ILE A 20 11.34 -12.27 1.09
N SER A 21 12.12 -13.14 0.47
CA SER A 21 13.51 -13.40 0.86
C SER A 21 14.34 -12.11 0.86
N LEU A 22 14.22 -11.29 -0.20
CA LEU A 22 14.87 -9.97 -0.27
C LEU A 22 14.50 -9.05 0.91
N LEU A 23 13.23 -9.03 1.34
CA LEU A 23 12.79 -8.20 2.47
C LEU A 23 13.25 -8.74 3.83
N ILE A 24 13.39 -10.06 3.96
CA ILE A 24 13.94 -10.71 5.17
C ILE A 24 15.42 -10.37 5.30
N GLU A 25 16.16 -10.49 4.20
CA GLU A 25 17.61 -10.26 4.14
C GLU A 25 17.99 -8.77 4.19
N ASN A 26 17.08 -7.87 3.81
CA ASN A 26 17.30 -6.42 3.81
C ASN A 26 16.32 -5.67 4.73
N PRO A 27 16.61 -5.57 6.05
CA PRO A 27 15.69 -4.98 7.03
C PRO A 27 15.45 -3.48 6.81
N GLU A 28 16.43 -2.73 6.28
CA GLU A 28 16.27 -1.30 5.98
C GLU A 28 15.32 -1.08 4.80
N LEU A 29 15.43 -1.90 3.75
CA LEU A 29 14.47 -1.88 2.64
C LEU A 29 13.05 -2.18 3.14
N LYS A 30 12.90 -3.23 3.95
CA LYS A 30 11.62 -3.61 4.55
C LYS A 30 11.01 -2.47 5.38
N LYS A 31 11.82 -1.83 6.24
CA LYS A 31 11.37 -0.69 7.06
C LYS A 31 10.93 0.49 6.18
N LYS A 32 11.75 0.85 5.18
CA LYS A 32 11.47 1.95 4.25
C LYS A 32 10.18 1.72 3.47
N MET A 33 9.99 0.51 2.94
CA MET A 33 8.76 0.14 2.24
C MET A 33 7.54 0.18 3.16
N GLY A 34 7.65 -0.37 4.38
CA GLY A 34 6.56 -0.35 5.36
C GLY A 34 6.12 1.07 5.76
N MET A 35 7.09 1.96 5.99
CA MET A 35 6.80 3.37 6.29
C MET A 35 6.06 4.04 5.12
N ARG A 36 6.54 3.85 3.89
CA ARG A 36 5.87 4.40 2.69
C ARG A 36 4.48 3.80 2.47
N GLY A 37 4.31 2.51 2.77
CA GLY A 37 3.01 1.83 2.74
C GLY A 37 2.02 2.47 3.70
N ARG A 38 2.45 2.70 4.95
CA ARG A 38 1.64 3.40 5.95
C ARG A 38 1.26 4.80 5.50
N ASP A 39 2.23 5.59 5.04
CA ASP A 39 1.98 6.97 4.59
C ASP A 39 1.00 7.02 3.42
N PHE A 40 1.11 6.07 2.48
CA PHE A 40 0.18 5.95 1.36
C PHE A 40 -1.24 5.63 1.83
N VAL A 41 -1.40 4.68 2.75
CA VAL A 41 -2.73 4.31 3.29
C VAL A 41 -3.35 5.48 4.03
N VAL A 42 -2.61 6.14 4.92
CA VAL A 42 -3.09 7.29 5.68
C VAL A 42 -3.53 8.43 4.74
N LYS A 43 -2.76 8.73 3.70
CA LYS A 43 -3.07 9.84 2.78
C LYS A 43 -4.27 9.59 1.86
N ASN A 44 -4.61 8.33 1.59
CA ASN A 44 -5.58 8.00 0.52
C ASN A 44 -6.81 7.25 1.01
N TYR A 45 -6.72 6.56 2.14
CA TYR A 45 -7.74 5.61 2.62
C TYR A 45 -8.09 5.79 4.10
N SER A 46 -7.61 6.84 4.77
CA SER A 46 -8.02 7.12 6.15
C SER A 46 -9.50 7.52 6.25
N LEU A 47 -10.04 7.52 7.47
CA LEU A 47 -11.42 7.94 7.71
C LEU A 47 -11.63 9.40 7.28
N GLU A 48 -10.65 10.26 7.54
CA GLU A 48 -10.65 11.68 7.14
C GLU A 48 -10.75 11.84 5.62
N VAL A 49 -10.24 10.87 4.85
CA VAL A 49 -10.31 10.86 3.38
C VAL A 49 -11.59 10.20 2.87
N ALA A 50 -12.01 9.10 3.50
CA ALA A 50 -13.14 8.30 3.04
C ALA A 50 -14.50 8.90 3.44
N ALA A 51 -14.64 9.40 4.67
CA ALA A 51 -15.92 9.89 5.19
C ALA A 51 -16.51 11.06 4.38
N PRO A 52 -15.74 12.09 3.96
CA PRO A 52 -16.30 13.17 3.15
C PRO A 52 -16.82 12.68 1.79
N LYS A 53 -16.13 11.72 1.17
CA LYS A 53 -16.56 11.11 -0.12
C LYS A 53 -17.90 10.38 0.05
N LEU A 54 -18.02 9.59 1.12
CA LEU A 54 -19.25 8.88 1.43
C LEU A 54 -20.41 9.83 1.72
N ILE A 55 -20.19 10.85 2.56
CA ILE A 55 -21.20 11.87 2.87
C ILE A 55 -21.65 12.59 1.60
N SER A 56 -20.71 12.95 0.72
CA SER A 56 -21.02 13.58 -0.56
C SER A 56 -21.89 12.68 -1.43
N ALA A 57 -21.55 11.40 -1.57
CA ALA A 57 -22.34 10.44 -2.32
C ALA A 57 -23.76 10.26 -1.74
N LEU A 58 -23.89 10.15 -0.42
CA LEU A 58 -25.20 10.02 0.24
C LEU A 58 -26.08 11.27 0.04
N LYS A 59 -25.49 12.47 0.11
CA LYS A 59 -26.20 13.73 -0.15
C LYS A 59 -26.68 13.90 -1.59
N GLN A 60 -26.08 13.20 -2.55
CA GLN A 60 -26.53 13.23 -3.95
C GLN A 60 -27.74 12.31 -4.20
N LEU A 61 -28.04 11.39 -3.28
CA LEU A 61 -29.15 10.44 -3.38
C LEU A 61 -30.40 10.89 -2.62
N ALA A 62 -30.25 11.84 -1.70
CA ALA A 62 -31.34 12.42 -0.90
C ALA A 62 -31.89 13.69 -1.58
#